data_AF-A0A7S4FS87-F1
#
_entry.id   AF-A0A7S4FS87-F1
#
_cell.length_a   1.000
_cell.length_b   1.000
_cell.length_c   1.000
_cell.angle_alpha   90.00
_cell.angle_beta   90.00
_cell.angle_gamma   90.00
#
_symmetry.space_group_name_H-M   'P 1'
#
loop_
_entity.id
_entity.type
_entity.pdbx_description
1 polymer ?
#
loop_
_entity_poly.entity_id
_entity_poly.type
_entity_poly.pdbx_seq_one_letter_code
_entity_poly.pdbx_strand_id
1 'polypeptide(L)'
;MGKTTDNLINCMNAAVQRKEYLPTLAKIEEWHMTVIGELIPTSERERVTKNLQAYLEELKVILGGMSCLQEASDRSRARVVSFGERMSASIISEILKPEIPDTDWCDARHLIKTDDKYLSAEVDIQVTTGNVREFFKTHNKTLFITTGFIASTGEGVQETTTLGRGGSDYTASILGALLSSSLILIWTDVDGVFTADPRKVAAPLRIPSMSFQEAMELSFFGAKVIYAPTMGPAMACDIPMQIKSTFLPDGEGTVITKNVVLDSEWMVRGITSISEVCVVLLEGCGIVGVAGVSGRTFTALNRERINVIVISQASSEHSICFAVEPHAGAAAKQALEQEFEIEIQKKLIDGVTLMPEMCCVAVVGDGMVAKPGIFGRLASSLGKHMINITVVAQGSSERNISVLIPKSDEKKALNCIHDTFFSKKIITNYVFVVGTGRVGSALFPLLEEGAEKWEKKTFTEDCGGRNHQP
;
A
#
# COMPACT_ATOMS: atom_id res chain seq x y z
N MET A 1 -16.15 -12.04 -3.14
CA MET A 1 -17.37 -11.35 -3.63
C MET A 1 -17.20 -9.84 -3.41
N GLY A 2 -17.03 -9.06 -4.47
CA GLY A 2 -16.68 -7.63 -4.35
C GLY A 2 -17.81 -6.75 -3.82
N LYS A 3 -17.46 -5.67 -3.12
CA LYS A 3 -18.36 -4.61 -2.58
C LYS A 3 -19.35 -5.05 -1.48
N THR A 4 -19.36 -6.31 -1.04
CA THR A 4 -20.25 -6.78 0.03
C THR A 4 -20.03 -6.01 1.34
N THR A 5 -18.78 -5.77 1.74
CA THR A 5 -18.45 -5.01 2.96
C THR A 5 -18.98 -3.57 2.91
N ASP A 6 -18.82 -2.89 1.76
CA ASP A 6 -19.36 -1.54 1.57
C ASP A 6 -20.89 -1.53 1.65
N ASN A 7 -21.54 -2.53 1.05
CA ASN A 7 -23.00 -2.67 1.12
C ASN A 7 -23.48 -2.96 2.55
N LEU A 8 -22.74 -3.75 3.34
CA LEU A 8 -23.05 -3.99 4.75
C LEU A 8 -22.93 -2.71 5.58
N ILE A 9 -21.88 -1.90 5.35
CA ILE A 9 -21.71 -0.59 5.99
C ILE A 9 -22.85 0.35 5.60
N ASN A 10 -23.25 0.35 4.33
CA ASN A 10 -24.38 1.16 3.85
C ASN A 10 -25.71 0.73 4.48
N CYS A 11 -25.98 -0.58 4.58
CA CYS A 11 -27.16 -1.11 5.28
C CYS A 11 -27.21 -0.64 6.74
N MET A 12 -26.08 -0.73 7.44
CA MET A 12 -25.97 -0.32 8.83
C MET A 12 -26.19 1.18 9.01
N ASN A 13 -25.54 2.02 8.19
CA ASN A 13 -25.72 3.48 8.25
C ASN A 13 -27.17 3.88 7.95
N ALA A 14 -27.81 3.21 6.98
CA ALA A 14 -29.23 3.43 6.68
C ALA A 14 -30.14 2.98 7.84
N ALA A 15 -29.87 1.82 8.45
CA ALA A 15 -30.63 1.32 9.59
C ALA A 15 -30.58 2.30 10.77
N VAL A 16 -29.38 2.76 11.17
CA VAL A 16 -29.21 3.75 12.25
C VAL A 16 -29.99 5.04 11.98
N GLN A 17 -30.05 5.49 10.72
CA GLN A 17 -30.78 6.68 10.29
C GLN A 17 -32.29 6.43 10.08
N ARG A 18 -32.81 5.22 10.37
CA ARG A 18 -34.18 4.77 10.04
C ARG A 18 -34.56 4.97 8.57
N LYS A 19 -33.59 4.84 7.67
CA LYS A 19 -33.81 4.78 6.23
C LYS A 19 -33.98 3.33 5.79
N GLU A 20 -34.53 3.14 4.59
CA GLU A 20 -34.68 1.81 4.01
C GLU A 20 -33.32 1.18 3.71
N TYR A 21 -33.03 0.05 4.36
CA TYR A 21 -31.82 -0.76 4.13
C TYR A 21 -32.11 -2.11 3.48
N LEU A 22 -33.36 -2.57 3.51
CA LEU A 22 -33.78 -3.84 2.91
C LEU A 22 -33.45 -3.97 1.41
N PRO A 23 -33.57 -2.90 0.57
CA PRO A 23 -33.17 -3.01 -0.83
C PRO A 23 -31.68 -3.28 -1.02
N THR A 24 -30.81 -2.70 -0.18
CA THR A 24 -29.36 -2.95 -0.23
C THR A 24 -29.03 -4.35 0.28
N LEU A 25 -29.75 -4.83 1.31
CA LEU A 25 -29.61 -6.20 1.80
C LEU A 25 -30.05 -7.23 0.75
N ALA A 26 -31.14 -6.96 0.03
CA ALA A 26 -31.61 -7.82 -1.06
C ALA A 26 -30.58 -7.95 -2.19
N LYS A 27 -29.83 -6.88 -2.50
CA LYS A 27 -28.72 -6.95 -3.47
C LYS A 27 -27.59 -7.88 -2.99
N ILE A 28 -27.31 -7.89 -1.69
CA ILE A 28 -26.32 -8.81 -1.11
C ILE A 28 -26.83 -10.25 -1.28
N GLU A 29 -28.08 -10.50 -0.91
CA GLU A 29 -28.71 -11.82 -1.05
C GLU A 29 -28.72 -12.31 -2.51
N GLU A 30 -29.20 -11.50 -3.44
CA GLU A 30 -29.28 -11.81 -4.88
C GLU A 30 -27.90 -12.16 -5.45
N TRP A 31 -26.87 -11.39 -5.09
CA TRP A 31 -25.50 -11.66 -5.53
C TRP A 31 -24.99 -13.03 -5.04
N HIS A 32 -25.22 -13.37 -3.76
CA HIS A 32 -24.77 -14.65 -3.21
C HIS A 32 -25.59 -15.83 -3.79
N MET A 33 -26.89 -15.65 -3.97
CA MET A 33 -27.77 -16.63 -4.60
C MET A 33 -27.38 -16.91 -6.05
N THR A 34 -26.98 -15.87 -6.80
CA THR A 34 -26.47 -16.02 -8.18
C THR A 34 -25.23 -16.91 -8.20
N VAL A 35 -24.24 -16.62 -7.34
CA VAL A 35 -23.01 -17.43 -7.25
C VAL A 35 -23.30 -18.88 -6.85
N ILE A 36 -24.20 -19.12 -5.90
CA ILE A 36 -24.65 -20.47 -5.52
C ILE A 36 -25.30 -21.17 -6.73
N GLY A 37 -26.15 -20.48 -7.47
CA GLY A 37 -26.85 -21.02 -8.63
C GLY A 37 -25.92 -21.34 -9.82
N GLU A 38 -24.83 -20.60 -9.99
CA GLU A 38 -23.87 -20.79 -11.07
C GLU A 38 -22.79 -21.84 -10.75
N LEU A 39 -22.23 -21.81 -9.54
CA LEU A 39 -21.00 -22.55 -9.22
C LEU A 39 -21.19 -23.79 -8.34
N ILE A 40 -22.30 -23.90 -7.59
CA ILE A 40 -22.53 -25.04 -6.68
C ILE A 40 -23.35 -26.13 -7.40
N PRO A 41 -22.99 -27.43 -7.24
CA PRO A 41 -23.78 -28.54 -7.78
C PRO A 41 -25.21 -28.56 -7.26
N THR A 42 -26.18 -28.88 -8.13
CA THR A 42 -27.62 -28.86 -7.80
C THR A 42 -27.98 -29.64 -6.54
N SER A 43 -27.29 -30.76 -6.26
CA SER A 43 -27.52 -31.59 -5.07
C SER A 43 -27.23 -30.88 -3.74
N GLU A 44 -26.32 -29.89 -3.73
CA GLU A 44 -25.89 -29.19 -2.52
C GLU A 44 -26.54 -27.80 -2.36
N ARG A 45 -27.14 -27.25 -3.43
CA ARG A 45 -27.67 -25.88 -3.45
C ARG A 45 -28.66 -25.58 -2.34
N GLU A 46 -29.56 -26.51 -2.04
CA GLU A 46 -30.58 -26.31 -1.00
C GLU A 46 -29.93 -26.13 0.38
N ARG A 47 -28.95 -26.98 0.72
CA ARG A 47 -28.21 -26.90 1.98
C ARG A 47 -27.45 -25.58 2.10
N VAL A 48 -26.72 -25.19 1.05
CA VAL A 48 -25.92 -23.95 1.06
C VAL A 48 -26.82 -22.71 1.10
N THR A 49 -27.94 -22.72 0.38
CA THR A 49 -28.94 -21.64 0.40
C THR A 49 -29.54 -21.48 1.80
N LYS A 50 -29.88 -22.58 2.47
CA LYS A 50 -30.40 -22.55 3.85
C LYS A 50 -29.39 -21.95 4.83
N ASN A 51 -28.10 -22.26 4.67
CA ASN A 51 -27.03 -21.67 5.48
C ASN A 51 -26.89 -20.16 5.22
N LEU A 52 -26.94 -19.72 3.96
CA LEU A 52 -26.93 -18.31 3.60
C LEU A 52 -28.12 -17.56 4.21
N GLN A 53 -29.33 -18.13 4.11
CA GLN A 53 -30.53 -17.55 4.68
C GLN A 53 -30.42 -17.38 6.20
N ALA A 54 -29.83 -18.36 6.90
CA ALA A 54 -29.59 -18.24 8.34
C ALA A 54 -28.69 -17.04 8.70
N TYR A 55 -27.63 -16.78 7.92
CA TYR A 55 -26.79 -15.60 8.10
C TYR A 55 -27.55 -14.29 7.83
N LEU A 56 -28.37 -14.26 6.77
CA LEU A 56 -29.16 -13.09 6.41
C LEU A 56 -30.23 -12.78 7.46
N GLU A 57 -30.90 -13.78 8.02
CA GLU A 57 -31.86 -13.59 9.11
C GLU A 57 -31.17 -13.08 10.39
N GLU A 58 -30.02 -13.62 10.76
CA GLU A 58 -29.22 -13.10 11.89
C GLU A 58 -28.87 -11.62 11.66
N LEU A 59 -28.43 -11.27 10.44
CA LEU A 59 -28.10 -9.89 10.06
C LEU A 59 -29.33 -8.98 10.10
N LYS A 60 -30.50 -9.42 9.63
CA LYS A 60 -31.76 -8.65 9.70
C LYS A 60 -32.14 -8.31 11.14
N VAL A 61 -32.01 -9.25 12.06
CA VAL A 61 -32.29 -9.03 13.48
C VAL A 61 -31.38 -7.94 14.06
N ILE A 62 -30.07 -8.00 13.75
CA ILE A 62 -29.10 -7.01 14.24
C ILE A 62 -29.39 -5.62 13.67
N LEU A 63 -29.64 -5.52 12.35
CA LEU A 63 -29.99 -4.25 11.69
C LEU A 63 -31.32 -3.68 12.20
N GLY A 64 -32.30 -4.54 12.48
CA GLY A 64 -33.56 -4.15 13.13
C GLY A 64 -33.32 -3.55 14.52
N GLY A 65 -32.47 -4.17 15.33
CA GLY A 65 -32.04 -3.64 16.63
C GLY A 65 -31.39 -2.26 16.51
N MET A 66 -30.45 -2.08 15.57
CA MET A 66 -29.80 -0.79 15.30
C MET A 66 -30.80 0.29 14.85
N SER A 67 -31.80 -0.08 14.05
CA SER A 67 -32.86 0.84 13.62
C SER A 67 -33.78 1.27 14.76
N CYS A 68 -34.05 0.37 15.71
CA CYS A 68 -34.80 0.69 16.92
C CYS A 68 -34.04 1.66 17.82
N LEU A 69 -32.77 1.35 18.09
CA LEU A 69 -31.89 2.10 19.00
C LEU A 69 -31.34 3.40 18.39
N GLN A 70 -31.28 3.51 17.06
CA GLN A 70 -30.62 4.61 16.32
C GLN A 70 -29.15 4.79 16.69
N GLU A 71 -28.50 3.68 17.04
CA GLU A 71 -27.10 3.66 17.46
C GLU A 71 -26.39 2.44 16.86
N ALA A 72 -25.12 2.62 16.51
CA ALA A 72 -24.23 1.53 16.14
C ALA A 72 -22.89 1.70 16.84
N SER A 73 -22.73 0.98 17.95
CA SER A 73 -21.45 0.83 18.65
C SER A 73 -20.43 0.09 17.80
N ASP A 74 -19.14 0.31 18.04
CA ASP A 74 -18.04 -0.32 17.30
C ASP A 74 -18.11 -1.86 17.31
N ARG A 75 -18.50 -2.43 18.44
CA ARG A 75 -18.83 -3.85 18.58
C ARG A 75 -19.90 -4.31 17.58
N SER A 76 -20.99 -3.56 17.49
CA SER A 76 -22.11 -3.90 16.60
C SER A 76 -21.73 -3.71 15.13
N ARG A 77 -20.91 -2.70 14.83
CA ARG A 77 -20.32 -2.46 13.50
C ARG A 77 -19.44 -3.64 13.06
N ALA A 78 -18.50 -4.06 13.91
CA ALA A 78 -17.62 -5.21 13.65
C ALA A 78 -18.41 -6.49 13.37
N ARG A 79 -19.48 -6.75 14.14
CA ARG A 79 -20.36 -7.90 13.91
C ARG A 79 -21.05 -7.84 12.54
N VAL A 80 -21.60 -6.70 12.13
CA VAL A 80 -22.29 -6.57 10.83
C VAL A 80 -21.33 -6.79 9.66
N VAL A 81 -20.15 -6.17 9.66
CA VAL A 81 -19.21 -6.32 8.55
C VAL A 81 -18.64 -7.74 8.45
N SER A 82 -18.60 -8.48 9.56
CA SER A 82 -18.10 -9.86 9.57
C SER A 82 -18.90 -10.85 8.73
N PHE A 83 -20.18 -10.56 8.47
CA PHE A 83 -21.03 -11.44 7.68
C PHE A 83 -20.53 -11.59 6.25
N GLY A 84 -19.88 -10.58 5.68
CA GLY A 84 -19.34 -10.66 4.32
C GLY A 84 -18.35 -11.81 4.17
N GLU A 85 -17.34 -11.84 5.05
CA GLU A 85 -16.31 -12.88 5.08
C GLU A 85 -16.91 -14.24 5.43
N ARG A 86 -17.78 -14.32 6.45
CA ARG A 86 -18.46 -15.57 6.87
C ARG A 86 -19.27 -16.22 5.75
N MET A 87 -20.07 -15.42 5.03
CA MET A 87 -20.85 -15.92 3.89
C MET A 87 -19.93 -16.37 2.76
N SER A 88 -18.89 -15.58 2.44
CA SER A 88 -17.98 -15.88 1.34
C SER A 88 -17.12 -17.13 1.59
N ALA A 89 -16.53 -17.29 2.77
CA ALA A 89 -15.71 -18.45 3.13
C ALA A 89 -16.54 -19.74 3.10
N SER A 90 -17.76 -19.69 3.64
CA SER A 90 -18.71 -20.81 3.61
C SER A 90 -19.03 -21.22 2.17
N ILE A 91 -19.42 -20.27 1.31
CA ILE A 91 -19.76 -20.55 -0.10
C ILE A 91 -18.55 -21.06 -0.89
N ILE A 92 -17.38 -20.43 -0.76
CA ILE A 92 -16.15 -20.82 -1.47
C ILE A 92 -15.74 -22.24 -1.10
N SER A 93 -15.85 -22.61 0.18
CA SER A 93 -15.52 -23.98 0.62
C SER A 93 -16.39 -25.03 -0.09
N GLU A 94 -17.67 -24.73 -0.31
CA GLU A 94 -18.60 -25.64 -0.99
C GLU A 94 -18.37 -25.68 -2.50
N ILE A 95 -17.90 -24.57 -3.10
CA ILE A 95 -17.50 -24.52 -4.52
C ILE A 95 -16.27 -25.41 -4.79
N LEU A 96 -15.33 -25.50 -3.85
CA LEU A 96 -14.08 -26.23 -4.03
C LEU A 96 -14.18 -27.73 -3.72
N LYS A 97 -15.15 -28.15 -2.91
CA LYS A 97 -15.33 -29.57 -2.54
C LYS A 97 -15.43 -30.55 -3.72
N PRO A 98 -16.10 -30.24 -4.85
CA PRO A 98 -16.12 -31.14 -6.00
C PRO A 98 -14.73 -31.42 -6.60
N GLU A 99 -13.83 -30.42 -6.57
CA GLU A 99 -12.47 -30.55 -7.11
C GLU A 99 -11.49 -31.09 -6.05
N ILE A 100 -11.67 -30.71 -4.78
CA ILE A 100 -10.85 -31.11 -3.65
C ILE A 100 -11.80 -31.61 -2.54
N PRO A 101 -12.20 -32.90 -2.56
CA PRO A 101 -13.20 -33.46 -1.63
C PRO A 101 -12.87 -33.30 -0.15
N ASP A 102 -11.58 -33.28 0.19
CA ASP A 102 -11.09 -33.09 1.56
C ASP A 102 -10.81 -31.60 1.87
N THR A 103 -11.76 -30.75 1.46
CA THR A 103 -11.80 -29.32 1.78
C THR A 103 -12.77 -29.07 2.92
N ASP A 104 -12.35 -28.27 3.89
CA ASP A 104 -13.21 -27.77 4.96
C ASP A 104 -12.99 -26.27 5.16
N TRP A 105 -13.82 -25.63 5.99
CA TRP A 105 -13.61 -24.24 6.37
C TRP A 105 -13.67 -23.99 7.87
N CYS A 106 -12.93 -22.99 8.32
CA CYS A 106 -12.88 -22.57 9.72
C CYS A 106 -13.09 -21.07 9.82
N ASP A 107 -13.92 -20.62 10.75
CA ASP A 107 -14.06 -19.20 11.07
C ASP A 107 -12.85 -18.72 11.86
N ALA A 108 -12.12 -17.73 11.33
CA ALA A 108 -10.93 -17.17 11.96
C ALA A 108 -11.19 -16.62 13.36
N ARG A 109 -12.44 -16.28 13.70
CA ARG A 109 -12.84 -15.89 15.06
C ARG A 109 -12.58 -16.97 16.11
N HIS A 110 -12.54 -18.24 15.72
CA HIS A 110 -12.17 -19.33 16.64
C HIS A 110 -10.66 -19.42 16.87
N LEU A 111 -9.86 -18.97 15.90
CA LEU A 111 -8.41 -19.10 15.92
C LEU A 111 -7.74 -17.83 16.45
N ILE A 112 -8.08 -16.68 15.88
CA ILE A 112 -7.44 -15.38 16.11
C ILE A 112 -8.16 -14.64 17.22
N LYS A 113 -7.41 -14.36 18.30
CA LYS A 113 -7.90 -13.63 19.47
C LYS A 113 -7.30 -12.24 19.53
N THR A 114 -8.10 -11.26 19.92
CA THR A 114 -7.72 -9.83 19.96
C THR A 114 -8.14 -9.15 21.26
N ASP A 115 -7.67 -7.91 21.42
CA ASP A 115 -8.24 -6.94 22.36
C ASP A 115 -9.67 -6.48 21.95
N ASP A 116 -10.23 -5.54 22.71
CA ASP A 116 -11.58 -5.00 22.55
C ASP A 116 -11.65 -3.73 21.68
N LYS A 117 -10.61 -3.43 20.89
CA LYS A 117 -10.63 -2.33 19.90
C LYS A 117 -11.34 -2.78 18.62
N TYR A 118 -12.64 -3.08 18.70
CA TYR A 118 -13.44 -3.82 17.70
C TYR A 118 -13.22 -3.51 16.20
N LEU A 119 -12.87 -2.27 15.82
CA LEU A 119 -12.69 -1.86 14.41
C LEU A 119 -11.24 -1.95 13.90
N SER A 120 -10.27 -2.08 14.80
CA SER A 120 -8.84 -2.12 14.49
C SER A 120 -8.11 -2.87 15.61
N ALA A 121 -8.54 -4.11 15.85
CA ALA A 121 -8.16 -4.85 17.03
C ALA A 121 -6.72 -5.39 16.92
N GLU A 122 -6.00 -5.35 18.03
CA GLU A 122 -4.65 -5.89 18.12
C GLU A 122 -4.70 -7.38 18.46
N VAL A 123 -3.91 -8.18 17.77
CA VAL A 123 -3.92 -9.64 17.92
C VAL A 123 -3.11 -10.06 19.13
N ASP A 124 -3.71 -10.86 20.00
CA ASP A 124 -3.01 -11.62 21.02
C ASP A 124 -2.32 -12.81 20.37
N ILE A 125 -1.05 -12.62 20.03
CA ILE A 125 -0.23 -13.63 19.35
C ILE A 125 -0.06 -14.88 20.21
N GLN A 126 0.01 -14.77 21.54
CA GLN A 126 0.24 -15.92 22.41
C GLN A 126 -0.97 -16.86 22.39
N VAL A 127 -2.15 -16.32 22.66
CA VAL A 127 -3.40 -17.10 22.65
C VAL A 127 -3.70 -17.63 21.25
N THR A 128 -3.54 -16.79 20.23
CA THR A 128 -3.77 -17.18 18.84
C THR A 128 -2.84 -18.33 18.40
N THR A 129 -1.56 -18.28 18.79
CA THR A 129 -0.60 -19.37 18.49
C THR A 129 -1.06 -20.70 19.07
N GLY A 130 -1.56 -20.70 20.32
CA GLY A 130 -2.10 -21.89 20.98
C GLY A 130 -3.30 -22.47 20.22
N ASN A 131 -4.28 -21.62 19.89
CA ASN A 131 -5.49 -22.03 19.19
C ASN A 131 -5.20 -22.58 17.79
N VAL A 132 -4.36 -21.89 17.01
CA VAL A 132 -3.99 -22.31 15.66
C VAL A 132 -3.30 -23.67 15.71
N ARG A 133 -2.30 -23.85 16.59
CA ARG A 133 -1.58 -25.12 16.71
C ARG A 133 -2.49 -26.27 17.14
N GLU A 134 -3.42 -26.03 18.07
CA GLU A 134 -4.34 -27.07 18.52
C GLU A 134 -5.35 -27.45 17.43
N PHE A 135 -5.89 -26.46 16.72
CA PHE A 135 -6.82 -26.67 15.62
C PHE A 135 -6.21 -27.55 14.52
N PHE A 136 -5.01 -27.19 14.04
CA PHE A 136 -4.34 -27.93 12.95
C PHE A 136 -3.69 -29.24 13.40
N LYS A 137 -3.53 -29.49 14.71
CA LYS A 137 -3.19 -30.83 15.23
C LYS A 137 -4.38 -31.79 15.16
N THR A 138 -5.58 -31.28 15.42
CA THR A 138 -6.81 -32.09 15.56
C THR A 138 -7.56 -32.23 14.26
N HIS A 139 -7.41 -31.28 13.33
CA HIS A 139 -8.09 -31.28 12.04
C HIS A 139 -7.07 -31.44 10.92
N ASN A 140 -7.04 -32.64 10.34
CA ASN A 140 -6.19 -32.95 9.20
C ASN A 140 -7.03 -32.93 7.93
N LYS A 141 -6.94 -31.84 7.17
CA LYS A 141 -7.58 -31.67 5.86
C LYS A 141 -6.55 -31.26 4.83
N THR A 142 -6.83 -31.62 3.59
CA THR A 142 -6.00 -31.24 2.43
C THR A 142 -6.07 -29.73 2.17
N LEU A 143 -7.25 -29.13 2.33
CA LEU A 143 -7.45 -27.69 2.15
C LEU A 143 -8.38 -27.12 3.24
N PHE A 144 -7.96 -26.02 3.84
CA PHE A 144 -8.80 -25.20 4.71
C PHE A 144 -9.06 -23.83 4.11
N ILE A 145 -10.33 -23.45 4.07
CA ILE A 145 -10.76 -22.08 3.78
C ILE A 145 -11.02 -21.37 5.11
N THR A 146 -10.58 -20.13 5.26
CA THR A 146 -10.88 -19.35 6.46
C THR A 146 -11.32 -17.94 6.12
N THR A 147 -11.95 -17.28 7.08
CA THR A 147 -12.40 -15.89 6.94
C THR A 147 -11.21 -14.95 7.09
N GLY A 148 -11.07 -13.98 6.17
CA GLY A 148 -10.14 -12.87 6.35
C GLY A 148 -10.71 -11.81 7.27
N PHE A 149 -9.90 -10.82 7.65
CA PHE A 149 -10.32 -9.54 8.25
C PHE A 149 -10.97 -9.61 9.65
N ILE A 150 -11.51 -10.75 10.08
CA ILE A 150 -12.29 -10.90 11.31
C ILE A 150 -11.58 -11.76 12.35
N ALA A 151 -11.81 -11.44 13.61
CA ALA A 151 -11.28 -12.15 14.78
C ALA A 151 -12.29 -12.08 15.94
N SER A 152 -11.93 -12.60 17.11
CA SER A 152 -12.76 -12.42 18.31
C SER A 152 -11.97 -11.96 19.52
N THR A 153 -12.66 -11.35 20.49
CA THR A 153 -12.11 -11.17 21.84
C THR A 153 -11.80 -12.52 22.50
N GLY A 154 -10.80 -12.54 23.39
CA GLY A 154 -10.36 -13.73 24.12
C GLY A 154 -11.12 -13.97 25.43
N GLU A 155 -11.35 -12.92 26.24
CA GLU A 155 -11.99 -13.03 27.56
C GLU A 155 -13.52 -12.92 27.49
N GLY A 156 -14.22 -13.74 28.27
CA GLY A 156 -15.67 -13.67 28.45
C GLY A 156 -16.49 -14.14 27.24
N VAL A 157 -17.51 -13.37 26.87
CA VAL A 157 -18.30 -13.65 25.67
C VAL A 157 -17.44 -13.33 24.46
N GLN A 158 -17.22 -14.30 23.57
CA GLN A 158 -16.44 -14.10 22.35
C GLN A 158 -17.19 -13.15 21.41
N GLU A 159 -16.70 -11.91 21.34
CA GLU A 159 -17.28 -10.85 20.54
C GLU A 159 -16.47 -10.65 19.28
N THR A 160 -17.15 -10.33 18.17
CA THR A 160 -16.48 -10.21 16.87
C THR A 160 -15.72 -8.89 16.79
N THR A 161 -14.47 -8.98 16.38
CA THR A 161 -13.58 -7.85 16.10
C THR A 161 -13.12 -7.90 14.65
N THR A 162 -12.60 -6.79 14.16
CA THR A 162 -12.01 -6.66 12.83
C THR A 162 -10.58 -6.16 12.95
N LEU A 163 -9.73 -6.61 12.05
CA LEU A 163 -8.30 -6.31 12.03
C LEU A 163 -7.99 -4.97 11.33
N GLY A 164 -9.03 -4.19 10.99
CA GLY A 164 -8.89 -2.92 10.30
C GLY A 164 -8.47 -3.06 8.83
N ARG A 165 -7.80 -2.01 8.32
CA ARG A 165 -7.42 -1.90 6.91
C ARG A 165 -6.46 -3.02 6.51
N GLY A 166 -6.70 -3.64 5.35
CA GLY A 166 -5.89 -4.76 4.87
C GLY A 166 -6.02 -6.03 5.72
N GLY A 167 -7.08 -6.14 6.54
CA GLY A 167 -7.21 -7.21 7.52
C GLY A 167 -7.17 -8.62 6.93
N SER A 168 -7.66 -8.84 5.70
CA SER A 168 -7.59 -10.17 5.06
C SER A 168 -6.15 -10.57 4.69
N ASP A 169 -5.34 -9.63 4.18
CA ASP A 169 -3.91 -9.87 3.94
C ASP A 169 -3.16 -10.08 5.27
N TYR A 170 -3.57 -9.34 6.31
CA TYR A 170 -2.99 -9.51 7.65
C TYR A 170 -3.32 -10.89 8.24
N THR A 171 -4.56 -11.37 8.10
CA THR A 171 -4.96 -12.74 8.47
C THR A 171 -4.06 -13.77 7.79
N ALA A 172 -3.84 -13.65 6.47
CA ALA A 172 -2.98 -14.56 5.73
C ALA A 172 -1.52 -14.54 6.25
N SER A 173 -1.00 -13.34 6.54
CA SER A 173 0.34 -13.15 7.09
C SER A 173 0.50 -13.75 8.49
N ILE A 174 -0.48 -13.55 9.38
CA ILE A 174 -0.49 -14.15 10.73
C ILE A 174 -0.49 -15.67 10.63
N LEU A 175 -1.42 -16.25 9.87
CA LEU A 175 -1.52 -17.70 9.75
C LEU A 175 -0.28 -18.30 9.09
N GLY A 176 0.26 -17.66 8.05
CA GLY A 176 1.50 -18.06 7.40
C GLY A 176 2.68 -18.08 8.38
N ALA A 177 2.82 -17.04 9.20
CA ALA A 177 3.84 -16.98 10.25
C ALA A 177 3.67 -18.09 11.31
N LEU A 178 2.46 -18.26 11.83
CA LEU A 178 2.18 -19.22 12.90
C LEU A 178 2.30 -20.68 12.45
N LEU A 179 1.99 -20.96 11.19
CA LEU A 179 2.11 -22.27 10.56
C LEU A 179 3.50 -22.50 9.92
N SER A 180 4.40 -21.52 9.98
CA SER A 180 5.74 -21.59 9.37
C SER A 180 5.67 -21.94 7.88
N SER A 181 4.75 -21.30 7.15
CA SER A 181 4.58 -21.51 5.71
C SER A 181 5.84 -21.11 4.94
N SER A 182 6.11 -21.82 3.84
CA SER A 182 7.23 -21.50 2.96
C SER A 182 7.00 -20.27 2.07
N LEU A 183 5.73 -19.89 1.86
CA LEU A 183 5.32 -18.81 0.97
C LEU A 183 3.90 -18.36 1.33
N ILE A 184 3.63 -17.06 1.27
CA ILE A 184 2.28 -16.49 1.37
C ILE A 184 1.90 -15.91 0.01
N LEU A 185 0.76 -16.34 -0.55
CA LEU A 185 0.25 -15.85 -1.82
C LEU A 185 -0.87 -14.83 -1.60
N ILE A 186 -0.72 -13.63 -2.13
CA ILE A 186 -1.75 -12.59 -2.15
C ILE A 186 -2.31 -12.50 -3.57
N TRP A 187 -3.55 -12.96 -3.73
CA TRP A 187 -4.26 -12.95 -5.01
C TRP A 187 -5.15 -11.71 -5.11
N THR A 188 -4.88 -10.86 -6.10
CA THR A 188 -5.54 -9.56 -6.31
C THR A 188 -5.91 -9.35 -7.78
N ASP A 189 -6.34 -8.15 -8.17
CA ASP A 189 -6.72 -7.79 -9.54
C ASP A 189 -5.54 -7.35 -10.42
N VAL A 190 -4.34 -7.19 -9.85
CA VAL A 190 -3.11 -6.78 -10.54
C VAL A 190 -2.02 -7.87 -10.50
N ASP A 191 -1.24 -7.99 -11.58
CA ASP A 191 -0.15 -8.96 -11.69
C ASP A 191 1.14 -8.43 -11.04
N GLY A 192 1.09 -8.32 -9.70
CA GLY A 192 2.20 -7.83 -8.90
C GLY A 192 2.25 -6.31 -8.70
N VAL A 193 3.41 -5.84 -8.26
CA VAL A 193 3.72 -4.43 -8.04
C VAL A 193 4.45 -3.88 -9.26
N PHE A 194 4.11 -2.66 -9.65
CA PHE A 194 4.69 -1.98 -10.80
C PHE A 194 5.62 -0.85 -10.36
N THR A 195 6.57 -0.48 -11.22
CA THR A 195 7.50 0.64 -10.99
C THR A 195 6.81 1.98 -10.80
N ALA A 196 5.56 2.12 -11.25
CA ALA A 196 4.69 3.26 -11.01
C ALA A 196 3.22 2.86 -11.23
N ASP A 197 2.27 3.69 -10.78
CA ASP A 197 0.84 3.48 -11.02
C ASP A 197 0.53 3.48 -12.54
N PRO A 198 0.03 2.37 -13.12
CA PRO A 198 -0.31 2.28 -14.54
C PRO A 198 -1.40 3.25 -15.02
N ARG A 199 -2.16 3.84 -14.10
CA ARG A 199 -3.17 4.86 -14.41
C ARG A 199 -2.54 6.24 -14.61
N LYS A 200 -1.33 6.46 -14.07
CA LYS A 200 -0.63 7.76 -14.08
C LYS A 200 0.57 7.77 -15.03
N VAL A 201 1.26 6.65 -15.18
CA VAL A 201 2.44 6.48 -16.04
C VAL A 201 2.12 5.59 -17.22
N ALA A 202 2.60 5.94 -18.42
CA ALA A 202 2.19 5.29 -19.67
C ALA A 202 2.75 3.86 -19.86
N ALA A 203 3.95 3.56 -19.35
CA ALA A 203 4.62 2.28 -19.56
C ALA A 203 5.34 1.79 -18.29
N PRO A 204 4.63 1.58 -17.17
CA PRO A 204 5.26 1.04 -15.97
C PRO A 204 5.69 -0.42 -16.20
N LEU A 205 6.79 -0.82 -15.56
CA LEU A 205 7.31 -2.18 -15.63
C LEU A 205 6.86 -2.95 -14.39
N ARG A 206 6.54 -4.24 -14.53
CA ARG A 206 6.33 -5.11 -13.37
C ARG A 206 7.65 -5.30 -12.65
N ILE A 207 7.63 -5.18 -11.33
CA ILE A 207 8.78 -5.45 -10.46
C ILE A 207 8.81 -6.97 -10.19
N PRO A 208 9.86 -7.71 -10.60
CA PRO A 208 9.90 -9.16 -10.38
C PRO A 208 10.05 -9.51 -8.90
N SER A 209 10.93 -8.79 -8.20
CA SER A 209 11.18 -8.97 -6.78
C SER A 209 11.57 -7.66 -6.09
N MET A 210 11.27 -7.57 -4.80
CA MET A 210 11.55 -6.40 -3.98
C MET A 210 11.66 -6.76 -2.50
N SER A 211 12.21 -5.84 -1.70
CA SER A 211 12.35 -6.08 -0.27
C SER A 211 11.08 -5.74 0.48
N PHE A 212 10.92 -6.26 1.70
CA PHE A 212 9.84 -5.82 2.59
C PHE A 212 9.89 -4.31 2.83
N GLN A 213 11.09 -3.75 3.03
CA GLN A 213 11.25 -2.32 3.26
C GLN A 213 10.89 -1.50 2.03
N GLU A 214 11.28 -1.93 0.82
CA GLU A 214 10.85 -1.28 -0.43
C GLU A 214 9.31 -1.32 -0.58
N ALA A 215 8.70 -2.46 -0.27
CA ALA A 215 7.25 -2.64 -0.38
C ALA A 215 6.49 -1.77 0.64
N MET A 216 6.98 -1.67 1.87
CA MET A 216 6.41 -0.81 2.91
C MET A 216 6.47 0.66 2.52
N GLU A 217 7.61 1.14 2.01
CA GLU A 217 7.78 2.52 1.56
C GLU A 217 6.87 2.83 0.36
N LEU A 218 6.84 1.98 -0.66
CA LEU A 218 5.93 2.17 -1.80
C LEU A 218 4.47 2.21 -1.35
N SER A 219 4.06 1.29 -0.47
CA SER A 219 2.71 1.22 0.09
C SER A 219 2.31 2.49 0.82
N PHE A 220 3.20 3.00 1.68
CA PHE A 220 2.98 4.22 2.45
C PHE A 220 2.77 5.44 1.54
N PHE A 221 3.59 5.58 0.49
CA PHE A 221 3.56 6.73 -0.42
C PHE A 221 2.61 6.57 -1.62
N GLY A 222 1.67 5.61 -1.58
CA GLY A 222 0.52 5.57 -2.50
C GLY A 222 0.38 4.32 -3.37
N ALA A 223 1.29 3.35 -3.31
CA ALA A 223 1.13 2.07 -3.99
C ALA A 223 0.13 1.18 -3.24
N LYS A 224 -1.16 1.30 -3.57
CA LYS A 224 -2.28 0.65 -2.85
C LYS A 224 -2.39 -0.88 -2.99
N VAL A 225 -1.37 -1.56 -3.51
CA VAL A 225 -1.43 -3.01 -3.81
C VAL A 225 -1.40 -3.87 -2.56
N ILE A 226 -0.62 -3.48 -1.55
CA ILE A 226 -0.55 -4.14 -0.25
C ILE A 226 -0.52 -3.08 0.85
N TYR A 227 -1.07 -3.37 2.02
CA TYR A 227 -1.04 -2.45 3.16
C TYR A 227 0.17 -2.76 4.06
N ALA A 228 1.07 -1.80 4.26
CA ALA A 228 2.37 -2.05 4.92
C ALA A 228 2.33 -2.89 6.22
N PRO A 229 1.41 -2.62 7.18
CA PRO A 229 1.32 -3.42 8.41
C PRO A 229 1.03 -4.92 8.19
N THR A 230 0.40 -5.30 7.07
CA THR A 230 0.02 -6.70 6.81
C THR A 230 1.25 -7.56 6.55
N MET A 231 2.37 -6.97 6.11
CA MET A 231 3.63 -7.69 5.88
C MET A 231 4.41 -7.99 7.17
N GLY A 232 4.05 -7.38 8.31
CA GLY A 232 4.79 -7.49 9.56
C GLY A 232 5.06 -8.92 10.03
N PRO A 233 4.04 -9.80 10.14
CA PRO A 233 4.24 -11.19 10.55
C PRO A 233 5.12 -11.98 9.58
N ALA A 234 4.88 -11.86 8.27
CA ALA A 234 5.70 -12.49 7.24
C ALA A 234 7.17 -12.04 7.31
N MET A 235 7.41 -10.75 7.48
CA MET A 235 8.75 -10.17 7.64
C MET A 235 9.44 -10.67 8.92
N ALA A 236 8.72 -10.79 10.03
CA ALA A 236 9.29 -11.25 11.31
C ALA A 236 9.75 -12.71 11.26
N CYS A 237 9.09 -13.54 10.44
CA CYS A 237 9.42 -14.95 10.24
C CYS A 237 10.23 -15.23 8.98
N ASP A 238 10.71 -14.19 8.27
CA ASP A 238 11.44 -14.30 7.00
C ASP A 238 10.69 -15.13 5.92
N ILE A 239 9.35 -15.07 5.91
CA ILE A 239 8.50 -15.80 4.96
C ILE A 239 8.26 -14.94 3.73
N PRO A 240 8.65 -15.39 2.51
CA PRO A 240 8.39 -14.62 1.30
C PRO A 240 6.89 -14.47 1.04
N MET A 241 6.51 -13.34 0.48
CA MET A 241 5.14 -13.07 0.00
C MET A 241 5.16 -12.90 -1.51
N GLN A 242 4.15 -13.39 -2.22
CA GLN A 242 4.03 -13.19 -3.66
C GLN A 242 2.66 -12.62 -4.02
N ILE A 243 2.66 -11.50 -4.73
CA ILE A 243 1.44 -10.82 -5.21
C ILE A 243 1.16 -11.30 -6.62
N LYS A 244 -0.02 -11.88 -6.85
CA LYS A 244 -0.46 -12.45 -8.14
C LYS A 244 -1.84 -11.93 -8.54
N SER A 245 -2.15 -12.00 -9.84
CA SER A 245 -3.47 -11.64 -10.37
C SER A 245 -4.39 -12.85 -10.50
N THR A 246 -5.63 -12.75 -10.00
CA THR A 246 -6.67 -13.75 -10.28
C THR A 246 -7.12 -13.76 -11.75
N PHE A 247 -6.92 -12.64 -12.46
CA PHE A 247 -7.22 -12.52 -13.89
C PHE A 247 -6.08 -13.00 -14.79
N LEU A 248 -4.86 -13.14 -14.24
CA LEU A 248 -3.70 -13.69 -14.94
C LEU A 248 -2.99 -14.74 -14.04
N PRO A 249 -3.56 -15.95 -13.89
CA PRO A 249 -3.05 -16.95 -12.95
C PRO A 249 -1.62 -17.42 -13.23
N ASP A 250 -1.26 -17.49 -14.51
CA ASP A 250 0.07 -17.87 -14.98
C ASP A 250 1.09 -16.72 -14.92
N GLY A 251 0.65 -15.52 -14.51
CA GLY A 251 1.52 -14.38 -14.28
C GLY A 251 2.57 -14.67 -13.21
N GLU A 252 3.78 -14.13 -13.41
CA GLU A 252 4.88 -14.29 -12.45
C GLU A 252 4.65 -13.47 -11.17
N GLY A 253 3.84 -12.40 -11.23
CA GLY A 253 3.56 -11.55 -10.08
C GLY A 253 4.79 -10.83 -9.53
N THR A 254 4.79 -10.48 -8.25
CA THR A 254 5.95 -9.87 -7.57
C THR A 254 6.26 -10.61 -6.28
N VAL A 255 7.52 -10.98 -6.07
CA VAL A 255 7.99 -11.61 -4.83
C VAL A 255 8.57 -10.55 -3.88
N ILE A 256 8.01 -10.46 -2.68
CA ILE A 256 8.49 -9.64 -1.58
C ILE A 256 9.24 -10.55 -0.60
N THR A 257 10.50 -10.25 -0.34
CA THR A 257 11.37 -11.07 0.53
C THR A 257 12.37 -10.19 1.29
N LYS A 258 13.08 -10.76 2.26
CA LYS A 258 14.11 -10.03 3.03
C LYS A 258 15.36 -9.74 2.22
N ASN A 259 15.82 -10.73 1.45
CA ASN A 259 17.06 -10.62 0.69
C ASN A 259 16.72 -10.52 -0.79
N VAL A 260 16.98 -9.36 -1.38
CA VAL A 260 16.80 -9.16 -2.82
C VAL A 260 18.16 -9.11 -3.49
N VAL A 261 18.29 -9.78 -4.62
CA VAL A 261 19.44 -9.57 -5.49
C VAL A 261 19.33 -8.16 -6.05
N LEU A 262 20.23 -7.27 -5.61
CA LEU A 262 20.31 -5.93 -6.14
C LEU A 262 20.83 -6.01 -7.57
N ASP A 263 19.97 -5.72 -8.53
CA ASP A 263 20.37 -5.51 -9.90
C ASP A 263 20.94 -4.09 -10.02
N SER A 264 22.16 -3.97 -10.55
CA SER A 264 22.82 -2.69 -10.80
C SER A 264 22.00 -1.75 -11.70
N GLU A 265 21.08 -2.29 -12.51
CA GLU A 265 20.19 -1.52 -13.37
C GLU A 265 19.00 -0.92 -12.60
N TRP A 266 18.52 -1.55 -11.52
CA TRP A 266 17.30 -1.18 -10.79
C TRP A 266 17.60 -0.65 -9.38
N MET A 267 18.46 0.37 -9.30
CA MET A 267 18.77 1.04 -8.02
C MET A 267 17.55 1.75 -7.42
N VAL A 268 16.69 2.27 -8.30
CA VAL A 268 15.33 2.71 -7.97
C VAL A 268 14.40 1.56 -8.32
N ARG A 269 13.57 1.13 -7.37
CA ARG A 269 12.62 0.04 -7.54
C ARG A 269 11.25 0.53 -7.99
N GLY A 270 10.81 1.67 -7.48
CA GLY A 270 9.53 2.25 -7.86
C GLY A 270 9.38 3.73 -7.54
N ILE A 271 8.36 4.33 -8.13
CA ILE A 271 7.97 5.72 -7.99
C ILE A 271 6.48 5.76 -7.69
N THR A 272 6.08 6.54 -6.69
CA THR A 272 4.68 6.67 -6.28
C THR A 272 4.35 8.12 -5.94
N SER A 273 3.05 8.43 -5.81
CA SER A 273 2.61 9.73 -5.35
C SER A 273 1.36 9.71 -4.47
N ILE A 274 1.31 10.66 -3.54
CA ILE A 274 0.10 11.06 -2.81
C ILE A 274 -0.40 12.34 -3.48
N SER A 275 -1.54 12.24 -4.19
CA SER A 275 -2.00 13.27 -5.13
C SER A 275 -2.42 14.60 -4.48
N GLU A 276 -2.83 14.59 -3.22
CA GLU A 276 -3.37 15.77 -2.54
C GLU A 276 -2.83 15.86 -1.13
N VAL A 277 -1.99 16.87 -0.89
CA VAL A 277 -1.49 17.23 0.43
C VAL A 277 -1.54 18.75 0.61
N CYS A 278 -1.60 19.18 1.86
CA CYS A 278 -1.39 20.58 2.24
C CYS A 278 -0.05 20.67 2.98
N VAL A 279 0.82 21.57 2.53
CA VAL A 279 2.09 21.85 3.22
C VAL A 279 1.84 22.90 4.28
N VAL A 280 2.32 22.63 5.49
CA VAL A 280 2.30 23.54 6.62
C VAL A 280 3.75 23.92 6.92
N LEU A 281 4.02 25.23 6.91
CA LEU A 281 5.31 25.81 7.21
C LEU A 281 5.19 26.64 8.49
N LEU A 282 6.01 26.31 9.47
CA LEU A 282 6.23 27.11 10.67
C LEU A 282 7.66 27.64 10.62
N GLU A 283 7.83 28.96 10.57
CA GLU A 283 9.12 29.62 10.42
C GLU A 283 9.28 30.81 11.38
N GLY A 284 10.53 31.12 11.74
CA GLY A 284 10.82 32.23 12.62
C GLY A 284 12.30 32.42 12.93
N CYS A 285 12.72 33.67 13.05
CA CYS A 285 14.08 34.05 13.41
C CYS A 285 14.40 33.84 14.91
N GLY A 286 13.38 33.69 15.77
CA GLY A 286 13.51 33.53 17.22
C GLY A 286 13.27 32.10 17.73
N ILE A 287 13.22 31.11 16.83
CA ILE A 287 13.20 29.68 17.18
C ILE A 287 14.60 29.22 17.68
N VAL A 288 15.64 30.00 17.41
CA VAL A 288 17.03 29.79 17.86
C VAL A 288 17.13 29.80 19.38
N GLY A 289 17.56 28.67 19.96
CA GLY A 289 17.70 28.50 21.41
C GLY A 289 16.41 28.13 22.18
N VAL A 290 15.25 28.03 21.51
CA VAL A 290 14.01 27.52 22.14
C VAL A 290 13.98 25.99 21.95
N ALA A 291 14.53 25.27 22.92
CA ALA A 291 14.41 23.81 22.93
C ALA A 291 12.94 23.39 22.89
N GLY A 292 12.61 22.43 22.02
CA GLY A 292 11.30 21.77 22.01
C GLY A 292 10.24 22.33 21.06
N VAL A 293 10.57 23.22 20.11
CA VAL A 293 9.60 23.68 19.09
C VAL A 293 9.08 22.52 18.24
N SER A 294 9.94 21.62 17.78
CA SER A 294 9.51 20.39 17.08
C SER A 294 8.62 19.51 17.97
N GLY A 295 9.00 19.30 19.23
CA GLY A 295 8.21 18.53 20.20
C GLY A 295 6.81 19.12 20.44
N ARG A 296 6.72 20.44 20.62
CA ARG A 296 5.45 21.17 20.78
C ARG A 296 4.59 21.12 19.52
N THR A 297 5.22 21.28 18.35
CA THR A 297 4.55 21.17 17.03
C THR A 297 3.85 19.82 16.91
N PHE A 298 4.56 18.71 17.09
CA PHE A 298 3.96 17.38 16.95
C PHE A 298 2.98 17.04 18.09
N THR A 299 3.20 17.59 19.29
CA THR A 299 2.23 17.44 20.39
C THR A 299 0.91 18.14 20.07
N ALA A 300 0.94 19.37 19.55
CA ALA A 300 -0.24 20.12 19.15
C ALA A 300 -1.01 19.40 18.03
N LEU A 301 -0.32 18.91 17.00
CA LEU A 301 -0.94 18.14 15.92
C LEU A 301 -1.56 16.83 16.43
N ASN A 302 -0.89 16.12 17.34
CA ASN A 302 -1.39 14.87 17.90
C ASN A 302 -2.65 15.06 18.77
N ARG A 303 -2.77 16.18 19.50
CA ARG A 303 -4.00 16.53 20.25
C ARG A 303 -5.22 16.61 19.33
N GLU A 304 -5.02 17.16 18.13
CA GLU A 304 -6.05 17.26 17.08
C GLU A 304 -6.14 16.01 16.18
N ARG A 305 -5.37 14.95 16.49
CA ARG A 305 -5.30 13.70 15.71
C ARG A 305 -4.93 13.92 14.23
N ILE A 306 -4.11 14.92 13.95
CA ILE A 306 -3.67 15.26 12.60
C ILE A 306 -2.53 14.34 12.19
N ASN A 307 -2.74 13.57 11.13
CA ASN A 307 -1.72 12.69 10.57
C ASN A 307 -0.72 13.48 9.71
N VAL A 308 0.57 13.30 9.99
CA VAL A 308 1.67 13.93 9.22
C VAL A 308 2.25 12.92 8.24
N ILE A 309 2.34 13.32 6.97
CA ILE A 309 2.75 12.46 5.85
C ILE A 309 4.26 12.55 5.62
N VAL A 310 4.79 13.77 5.55
CA VAL A 310 6.21 14.07 5.32
C VAL A 310 6.64 15.15 6.28
N ILE A 311 7.85 15.04 6.80
CA ILE A 311 8.51 16.07 7.60
C ILE A 311 9.82 16.45 6.88
N SER A 312 10.07 17.75 6.77
CA SER A 312 11.33 18.30 6.30
C SER A 312 11.74 19.45 7.21
N GLN A 313 12.95 19.36 7.73
CA GLN A 313 13.51 20.37 8.61
C GLN A 313 14.91 20.72 8.12
N ALA A 314 15.06 21.89 7.50
CA ALA A 314 16.36 22.36 7.01
C ALA A 314 17.22 22.94 8.14
N SER A 315 16.59 23.50 9.17
CA SER A 315 17.25 23.99 10.38
C SER A 315 16.41 23.61 11.59
N SER A 316 17.04 22.93 12.55
CA SER A 316 16.41 22.55 13.83
C SER A 316 15.78 23.74 14.56
N GLU A 317 16.23 24.95 14.22
CA GLU A 317 16.04 26.18 14.98
C GLU A 317 15.45 27.35 14.16
N HIS A 318 15.01 27.13 12.91
CA HIS A 318 14.46 28.23 12.09
C HIS A 318 13.19 27.89 11.33
N SER A 319 13.02 26.64 10.87
CA SER A 319 11.85 26.27 10.11
C SER A 319 11.55 24.79 10.24
N ILE A 320 10.28 24.47 10.36
CA ILE A 320 9.77 23.11 10.22
C ILE A 320 8.66 23.11 9.17
N CYS A 321 8.79 22.20 8.22
CA CYS A 321 7.87 22.02 7.13
C CYS A 321 7.33 20.60 7.16
N PHE A 322 6.02 20.43 7.00
CA PHE A 322 5.43 19.11 6.94
C PHE A 322 4.18 19.09 6.07
N ALA A 323 3.83 17.89 5.58
CA ALA A 323 2.64 17.67 4.76
C ALA A 323 1.56 16.96 5.58
N VAL A 324 0.33 17.42 5.44
CA VAL A 324 -0.88 16.81 6.03
C VAL A 324 -1.94 16.58 4.96
N GLU A 325 -2.99 15.85 5.31
CA GLU A 325 -4.16 15.72 4.44
C GLU A 325 -4.82 17.09 4.20
N PRO A 326 -5.37 17.37 3.00
CA PRO A 326 -5.85 18.70 2.64
C PRO A 326 -6.87 19.30 3.61
N HIS A 327 -7.80 18.47 4.10
CA HIS A 327 -8.84 18.90 5.03
C HIS A 327 -8.30 19.21 6.44
N ALA A 328 -7.14 18.68 6.81
CA ALA A 328 -6.51 18.90 8.10
C ALA A 328 -5.66 20.18 8.14
N GLY A 329 -5.36 20.81 7.00
CA GLY A 329 -4.47 21.97 6.93
C GLY A 329 -4.94 23.17 7.77
N ALA A 330 -6.24 23.49 7.73
CA ALA A 330 -6.79 24.59 8.52
C ALA A 330 -6.74 24.31 10.03
N ALA A 331 -7.07 23.07 10.44
CA ALA A 331 -6.97 22.64 11.83
C ALA A 331 -5.52 22.66 12.33
N ALA A 332 -4.57 22.20 11.50
CA ALA A 332 -3.15 22.24 11.80
C ALA A 332 -2.67 23.68 12.03
N LYS A 333 -3.07 24.61 11.15
CA LYS A 333 -2.75 26.03 11.31
C LYS A 333 -3.25 26.57 12.64
N GLN A 334 -4.53 26.36 12.94
CA GLN A 334 -5.14 26.85 14.18
C GLN A 334 -4.46 26.28 15.42
N ALA A 335 -4.20 24.97 15.45
CA ALA A 335 -3.57 24.30 16.59
C ALA A 335 -2.16 24.85 16.85
N LEU A 336 -1.39 25.12 15.79
CA LEU A 336 -0.04 25.66 15.91
C LEU A 336 -0.02 27.14 16.28
N GLU A 337 -0.91 27.96 15.71
CA GLU A 337 -1.03 29.37 16.08
C GLU A 337 -1.44 29.54 17.55
N GLN A 338 -2.25 28.63 18.08
CA GLN A 338 -2.59 28.58 19.50
C GLN A 338 -1.41 28.11 20.36
N GLU A 339 -0.74 27.03 19.97
CA GLU A 339 0.40 26.49 20.72
C GLU A 339 1.57 27.49 20.79
N PHE A 340 1.77 28.30 19.75
CA PHE A 340 2.87 29.27 19.62
C PHE A 340 2.44 30.74 19.73
N GLU A 341 1.28 31.02 20.34
CA GLU A 341 0.71 32.37 20.41
C GLU A 341 1.70 33.41 20.98
N ILE A 342 2.41 33.05 22.06
CA ILE A 342 3.38 33.92 22.73
C ILE A 342 4.56 34.24 21.82
N GLU A 343 5.09 33.23 21.14
CA GLU A 343 6.21 33.35 20.21
C GLU A 343 5.84 34.20 18.98
N ILE A 344 4.62 34.02 18.46
CA ILE A 344 4.09 34.81 17.35
C ILE A 344 3.92 36.28 17.77
N GLN A 345 3.33 36.55 18.94
CA GLN A 345 3.17 37.91 19.46
C GLN A 345 4.53 38.60 19.69
N LYS A 346 5.54 37.84 20.13
CA LYS A 346 6.91 38.32 20.31
C LYS A 346 7.72 38.41 19.00
N LYS A 347 7.12 38.03 17.86
CA LYS A 347 7.78 37.97 16.54
C LYS A 347 9.00 37.06 16.51
N LEU A 348 8.99 36.03 17.36
CA LEU A 348 9.98 34.94 17.32
C LEU A 348 9.61 33.92 16.25
N ILE A 349 8.31 33.79 15.97
CA ILE A 349 7.71 33.00 14.90
C ILE A 349 6.90 33.96 14.03
N ASP A 350 7.09 33.89 12.70
CA ASP A 350 6.45 34.81 11.75
C ASP A 350 4.98 34.44 11.49
N GLY A 351 4.62 33.19 11.79
CA GLY A 351 3.27 32.64 11.72
C GLY A 351 3.28 31.22 11.15
N VAL A 352 2.09 30.74 10.79
CA VAL A 352 1.92 29.45 10.11
C VAL A 352 1.40 29.67 8.70
N THR A 353 2.21 29.28 7.72
CA THR A 353 1.91 29.38 6.30
C THR A 353 1.37 28.05 5.78
N LEU A 354 0.27 28.12 5.02
CA LEU A 354 -0.30 26.96 4.33
C LEU A 354 -0.02 27.07 2.84
N MET A 355 0.45 25.99 2.23
CA MET A 355 0.55 25.84 0.78
C MET A 355 -0.39 24.69 0.37
N PRO A 356 -1.63 25.01 -0.04
CA PRO A 356 -2.57 24.01 -0.54
C PRO A 356 -2.17 23.53 -1.95
N GLU A 357 -2.88 22.53 -2.48
CA GLU A 357 -2.73 22.03 -3.84
C GLU A 357 -1.33 21.50 -4.18
N MET A 358 -0.72 20.82 -3.22
CA MET A 358 0.56 20.14 -3.38
C MET A 358 0.34 18.63 -3.55
N CYS A 359 1.33 17.94 -4.12
CA CYS A 359 1.40 16.49 -4.11
C CYS A 359 2.77 16.02 -3.63
N CYS A 360 2.82 14.83 -3.04
CA CYS A 360 4.07 14.19 -2.63
C CYS A 360 4.44 13.14 -3.67
N VAL A 361 5.62 13.25 -4.25
CA VAL A 361 6.20 12.23 -5.14
C VAL A 361 7.35 11.56 -4.42
N ALA A 362 7.34 10.23 -4.35
CA ALA A 362 8.38 9.45 -3.69
C ALA A 362 9.07 8.51 -4.68
N VAL A 363 10.39 8.45 -4.59
CA VAL A 363 11.25 7.50 -5.30
C VAL A 363 11.80 6.52 -4.27
N VAL A 364 11.62 5.23 -4.50
CA VAL A 364 11.93 4.17 -3.54
C VAL A 364 12.87 3.14 -4.16
N GLY A 365 13.90 2.73 -3.42
CA GLY A 365 14.77 1.61 -3.79
C GLY A 365 15.91 1.39 -2.80
N ASP A 366 16.18 0.13 -2.44
CA ASP A 366 17.30 -0.23 -1.55
C ASP A 366 18.66 0.07 -2.17
N GLY A 367 18.75 0.05 -3.50
CA GLY A 367 19.99 0.34 -4.21
C GLY A 367 20.40 1.81 -4.17
N MET A 368 19.53 2.73 -3.77
CA MET A 368 19.82 4.17 -3.83
C MET A 368 20.97 4.59 -2.91
N VAL A 369 21.04 4.04 -1.69
CA VAL A 369 22.12 4.32 -0.72
C VAL A 369 23.51 3.92 -1.23
N ALA A 370 23.58 2.92 -2.10
CA ALA A 370 24.84 2.40 -2.62
C ALA A 370 25.38 3.22 -3.80
N LYS A 371 24.61 4.17 -4.36
CA LYS A 371 24.99 4.92 -5.56
C LYS A 371 24.81 6.43 -5.38
N PRO A 372 25.91 7.18 -5.26
CA PRO A 372 25.87 8.64 -5.25
C PRO A 372 25.16 9.20 -6.50
N GLY A 373 24.46 10.32 -6.32
CA GLY A 373 23.86 11.08 -7.42
C GLY A 373 22.43 10.71 -7.81
N ILE A 374 21.77 9.75 -7.14
CA ILE A 374 20.36 9.42 -7.39
C ILE A 374 19.46 10.65 -7.14
N PHE A 375 19.62 11.33 -6.01
CA PHE A 375 18.91 12.59 -5.74
C PHE A 375 19.19 13.65 -6.80
N GLY A 376 20.46 13.81 -7.20
CA GLY A 376 20.85 14.76 -8.25
C GLY A 376 20.18 14.47 -9.60
N ARG A 377 20.04 13.19 -9.97
CA ARG A 377 19.29 12.76 -11.17
C ARG A 377 17.81 13.08 -11.06
N LEU A 378 17.19 12.81 -9.90
CA LEU A 378 15.79 13.15 -9.62
C LEU A 378 15.55 14.66 -9.78
N ALA A 379 16.33 15.47 -9.06
CA ALA A 379 16.20 16.93 -9.10
C ALA A 379 16.45 17.49 -10.51
N SER A 380 17.46 16.97 -11.22
CA SER A 380 17.75 17.36 -12.60
C SER A 380 16.62 17.00 -13.56
N SER A 381 15.98 15.84 -13.38
CA SER A 381 14.83 15.43 -14.20
C SER A 381 13.66 16.40 -14.07
N LEU A 382 13.31 16.76 -12.84
CA LEU A 382 12.24 17.71 -12.55
C LEU A 382 12.58 19.12 -13.06
N GLY A 383 13.80 19.59 -12.81
CA GLY A 383 14.29 20.90 -13.26
C GLY A 383 14.28 21.06 -14.78
N LYS A 384 14.69 20.04 -15.54
CA LYS A 384 14.62 20.04 -17.03
C LYS A 384 13.20 20.20 -17.56
N HIS A 385 12.21 19.79 -16.78
CA HIS A 385 10.80 19.90 -17.12
C HIS A 385 10.13 21.12 -16.48
N MET A 386 10.90 22.05 -15.91
CA MET A 386 10.40 23.27 -15.24
C MET A 386 9.44 22.96 -14.08
N ILE A 387 9.65 21.83 -13.39
CA ILE A 387 8.85 21.45 -12.22
C ILE A 387 9.60 21.94 -10.97
N ASN A 388 8.96 22.83 -10.21
CA ASN A 388 9.56 23.37 -8.99
C ASN A 388 9.42 22.37 -7.83
N ILE A 389 10.52 22.16 -7.10
CA ILE A 389 10.53 21.36 -5.88
C ILE A 389 10.39 22.30 -4.69
N THR A 390 9.29 22.19 -3.95
CA THR A 390 9.02 23.04 -2.78
C THR A 390 9.65 22.48 -1.52
N VAL A 391 9.56 21.16 -1.33
CA VAL A 391 10.07 20.47 -0.14
C VAL A 391 10.78 19.20 -0.57
N VAL A 392 11.86 18.87 0.13
CA VAL A 392 12.60 17.61 -0.01
C VAL A 392 12.66 16.94 1.35
N ALA A 393 12.41 15.63 1.38
CA ALA A 393 12.60 14.79 2.54
C ALA A 393 13.35 13.52 2.13
N GLN A 394 14.48 13.27 2.78
CA GLN A 394 15.28 12.06 2.63
C GLN A 394 15.80 11.66 4.00
N GLY A 395 15.56 10.41 4.39
CA GLY A 395 16.08 9.84 5.63
C GLY A 395 17.49 9.27 5.46
N SER A 396 18.14 8.91 6.57
CA SER A 396 19.48 8.31 6.61
C SER A 396 19.57 6.92 5.96
N SER A 397 18.43 6.24 5.77
CA SER A 397 18.38 4.98 5.04
C SER A 397 18.56 5.16 3.53
N GLU A 398 18.35 6.38 3.02
CA GLU A 398 18.33 6.75 1.60
C GLU A 398 17.48 5.85 0.69
N ARG A 399 16.63 4.98 1.26
CA ARG A 399 15.71 4.09 0.53
C ARG A 399 14.55 4.85 -0.08
N ASN A 400 14.26 6.03 0.44
CA ASN A 400 13.16 6.86 0.01
C ASN A 400 13.62 8.31 -0.08
N ILE A 401 13.33 8.90 -1.24
CA ILE A 401 13.43 10.33 -1.47
C ILE A 401 12.04 10.83 -1.83
N SER A 402 11.49 11.69 -0.99
CA SER A 402 10.18 12.31 -1.19
C SER A 402 10.33 13.79 -1.50
N VAL A 403 9.61 14.26 -2.51
CA VAL A 403 9.57 15.68 -2.90
C VAL A 403 8.14 16.16 -2.96
N LEU A 404 7.90 17.39 -2.49
CA LEU A 404 6.60 18.06 -2.63
C LEU A 404 6.67 19.04 -3.80
N ILE A 405 5.74 18.88 -4.72
CA ILE A 405 5.62 19.69 -5.94
C ILE A 405 4.17 20.17 -6.10
N PRO A 406 3.91 21.20 -6.93
CA PRO A 406 2.55 21.59 -7.28
C PRO A 406 1.76 20.39 -7.84
N LYS A 407 0.53 20.21 -7.38
CA LYS A 407 -0.34 19.10 -7.82
C LYS A 407 -0.56 19.09 -9.33
N SER A 408 -0.59 20.25 -9.96
CA SER A 408 -0.71 20.40 -11.42
C SER A 408 0.39 19.66 -12.19
N ASP A 409 1.57 19.47 -11.59
CA ASP A 409 2.71 18.82 -12.22
C ASP A 409 2.81 17.32 -11.92
N GLU A 410 1.91 16.74 -11.11
CA GLU A 410 2.00 15.35 -10.62
C GLU A 410 2.26 14.34 -11.75
N LYS A 411 1.40 14.34 -12.77
CA LYS A 411 1.51 13.37 -13.88
C LYS A 411 2.79 13.58 -14.69
N LYS A 412 3.18 14.85 -14.91
CA LYS A 412 4.40 15.21 -15.64
C LYS A 412 5.64 14.76 -14.87
N ALA A 413 5.66 14.99 -13.56
CA ALA A 413 6.71 14.56 -12.66
C ALA A 413 6.86 13.04 -12.67
N LEU A 414 5.78 12.29 -12.46
CA LEU A 414 5.82 10.83 -12.46
C LEU A 414 6.39 10.26 -13.77
N ASN A 415 5.93 10.75 -14.92
CA ASN A 415 6.43 10.26 -16.21
C ASN A 415 7.89 10.65 -16.44
N CYS A 416 8.32 11.88 -16.14
CA CYS A 416 9.72 12.28 -16.36
C CYS A 416 10.71 11.55 -15.42
N ILE A 417 10.29 11.31 -14.17
CA ILE A 417 11.08 10.53 -13.21
C ILE A 417 11.14 9.08 -13.68
N HIS A 418 10.01 8.51 -14.10
CA HIS A 418 9.96 7.14 -14.61
C HIS A 418 10.87 6.97 -15.82
N ASP A 419 10.81 7.88 -16.80
CA ASP A 419 11.71 7.88 -17.95
C ASP A 419 13.18 7.98 -17.54
N THR A 420 13.49 8.80 -16.54
CA THR A 420 14.88 9.00 -16.09
C THR A 420 15.48 7.74 -15.45
N PHE A 421 14.67 6.92 -14.78
CA PHE A 421 15.15 5.75 -14.03
C PHE A 421 14.91 4.42 -14.72
N PHE A 422 13.87 4.29 -15.54
CA PHE A 422 13.44 3.01 -16.10
C PHE A 422 13.46 2.94 -17.63
N SER A 423 13.49 4.08 -18.33
CA SER A 423 13.62 4.03 -19.79
C SER A 423 15.03 3.60 -20.17
N LYS A 424 15.12 2.55 -20.99
CA LYS A 424 16.40 2.10 -21.56
C LYS A 424 17.02 3.27 -22.30
N LYS A 425 18.25 3.64 -21.93
CA LYS A 425 19.05 4.55 -22.75
C LYS A 425 19.31 3.86 -24.09
N ILE A 426 18.52 4.21 -25.11
CA ILE A 426 18.89 3.92 -26.48
C ILE A 426 20.07 4.84 -26.80
N ILE A 427 21.29 4.29 -26.74
CA ILE A 427 22.46 4.99 -27.24
C ILE A 427 22.40 4.91 -28.76
N THR A 428 21.78 5.91 -29.38
CA THR A 428 21.76 6.02 -30.84
C THR A 428 23.13 6.53 -31.29
N ASN A 429 24.00 5.61 -31.71
CA ASN A 429 25.26 5.96 -32.33
C ASN A 429 25.03 6.33 -33.80
N TYR A 430 25.23 7.60 -34.16
CA TYR A 430 25.17 8.03 -35.55
C TYR A 430 26.52 7.79 -36.22
N VAL A 431 26.59 6.79 -37.11
CA VAL A 431 27.77 6.52 -37.94
C VAL A 431 27.57 7.22 -39.28
N PHE A 432 28.40 8.22 -39.58
CA PHE A 432 28.42 8.90 -40.87
C PHE A 432 29.60 8.39 -41.69
N VAL A 433 29.33 7.77 -42.85
CA VAL A 433 30.36 7.36 -43.81
C VAL A 433 30.42 8.39 -44.93
N VAL A 434 31.49 9.18 -44.98
CA VAL A 434 31.71 10.18 -46.03
C VAL A 434 32.80 9.69 -46.98
N GLY A 435 32.39 9.18 -48.15
CA GLY A 435 33.27 8.76 -49.24
C GLY A 435 32.94 7.37 -49.79
N THR A 436 32.87 7.24 -51.12
CA THR A 436 32.53 6.00 -51.84
C THR A 436 33.76 5.19 -52.30
N GLY A 437 34.94 5.50 -51.73
CA GLY A 437 36.18 4.81 -52.06
C GLY A 437 36.26 3.40 -51.46
N ARG A 438 37.29 2.64 -51.85
CA ARG A 438 37.52 1.24 -51.42
C ARG A 438 37.46 1.04 -49.90
N VAL A 439 37.87 2.04 -49.12
CA VAL A 439 37.84 1.99 -47.64
C VAL A 439 36.40 2.08 -47.10
N GLY A 440 35.55 2.93 -47.66
CA GLY A 440 34.14 3.03 -47.27
C GLY A 440 33.36 1.77 -47.62
N SER A 441 33.61 1.19 -48.80
CA SER A 441 32.99 -0.07 -49.23
C SER A 441 33.39 -1.27 -48.37
N ALA A 442 34.62 -1.30 -47.85
CA ALA A 442 35.11 -2.35 -46.97
C ALA A 442 34.58 -2.24 -45.53
N LEU A 443 34.06 -1.08 -45.12
CA LEU A 443 33.51 -0.87 -43.79
C LEU A 443 32.11 -1.48 -43.62
N PHE A 444 31.29 -1.51 -44.66
CA PHE A 444 29.92 -2.04 -44.58
C PHE A 444 29.85 -3.52 -44.14
N PRO A 445 30.64 -4.46 -44.71
CA PRO A 445 30.65 -5.84 -44.24
C PRO A 445 31.12 -5.97 -42.78
N LEU A 446 32.07 -5.13 -42.36
CA LEU A 446 32.56 -5.12 -40.97
C LEU A 446 31.51 -4.60 -39.98
N LEU A 447 30.68 -3.63 -40.41
CA LEU A 447 29.55 -3.14 -39.63
C LEU A 447 28.45 -4.21 -39.51
N GLU A 448 28.13 -4.91 -40.60
CA GLU A 448 27.15 -6.00 -40.59
C GLU A 448 27.62 -7.18 -39.73
N GLU A 449 28.88 -7.59 -39.84
CA GLU A 449 29.47 -8.68 -39.06
C GLU A 449 29.66 -8.30 -37.57
N GLY A 450 29.82 -7.01 -37.28
CA GLY A 450 29.92 -6.46 -35.93
C GLY A 450 28.57 -6.16 -35.25
N ALA A 451 27.49 -6.03 -36.01
CA ALA A 451 26.17 -5.57 -35.52
C ALA A 451 25.63 -6.44 -34.37
N GLU A 452 25.69 -7.78 -34.50
CA GLU A 452 25.25 -8.70 -33.44
C GLU A 452 26.07 -8.59 -32.15
N LYS A 453 27.34 -8.19 -32.25
CA LYS A 453 28.21 -7.96 -31.09
C LYS A 453 27.96 -6.61 -30.43
N TRP A 454 27.51 -5.61 -31.20
CA TRP A 454 27.26 -4.26 -30.71
C TRP A 454 25.89 -4.12 -30.06
N GLU A 455 24.87 -4.85 -30.51
CA GLU A 455 23.59 -4.96 -29.80
C GLU A 455 23.74 -5.47 -28.36
N LYS A 456 24.80 -6.23 -28.08
CA LYS A 456 25.04 -6.87 -26.77
C LYS A 456 25.98 -6.10 -25.82
N LYS A 457 26.61 -5.00 -26.26
CA LYS A 457 27.55 -4.23 -25.43
C LYS A 457 26.97 -2.89 -25.01
N THR A 458 26.57 -2.81 -23.73
CA THR A 458 26.29 -1.56 -23.03
C THR A 458 27.59 -0.79 -22.85
N PHE A 459 27.75 0.36 -23.53
CA PHE A 459 28.86 1.27 -23.26
C PHE A 459 28.55 2.09 -21.99
N THR A 460 29.28 1.83 -20.92
CA THR A 460 29.37 2.73 -19.76
C THR A 460 30.34 3.86 -20.10
N GLU A 461 29.84 5.09 -20.27
CA GLU A 461 30.71 6.27 -20.38
C GLU A 461 31.40 6.52 -19.03
N ASP A 462 32.71 6.30 -19.01
CA ASP A 462 33.62 6.84 -18.01
C ASP A 462 34.14 8.17 -18.55
N CYS A 463 33.44 9.27 -18.25
CA CYS A 463 33.88 10.63 -18.59
C CYS A 463 34.98 11.07 -17.60
N GLY A 464 36.13 10.41 -17.65
CA GLY A 464 37.38 10.88 -17.06
C GLY A 464 38.04 11.87 -17.99
N GLY A 465 37.83 13.17 -17.74
CA GLY A 465 38.55 14.25 -18.40
C GLY A 465 40.06 14.09 -18.23
N ARG A 466 40.75 13.65 -19.29
CA ARG A 466 42.20 13.82 -19.39
C ARG A 466 42.47 15.25 -19.84
N ASN A 467 42.89 16.05 -18.87
CA ASN A 467 43.53 17.34 -19.11
C ASN A 467 44.69 17.17 -20.10
N HIS A 468 44.54 17.74 -21.28
CA HIS A 468 45.67 18.12 -22.13
C HIS A 468 45.82 19.64 -22.10
N GLN A 469 46.92 20.09 -21.53
CA GLN A 469 47.57 21.37 -21.81
C GLN A 469 49.06 21.25 -21.48
N PRO A 470 49.94 22.00 -22.16
CA PRO A 470 50.11 22.15 -23.61
C PRO A 470 51.17 21.19 -24.18
#